data_AF-A0A553MKV4-F1
#
_entry.id   AF-A0A553MKV4-F1
#
_cell.length_a   1.000
_cell.length_b   1.000
_cell.length_c   1.000
_cell.angle_alpha   90.00
_cell.angle_beta   90.00
_cell.angle_gamma   90.00
#
_symmetry.space_group_name_H-M   'P 1'
#
loop_
_entity.id
_entity.type
_entity.pdbx_description
1 polymer ?
#
loop_
_entity_poly.entity_id
_entity_poly.type
_entity_poly.pdbx_seq_one_letter_code
_entity_poly.pdbx_strand_id
1 'polypeptide(L)'
;MLCLFQISPVTLPGSPELSGILRMIGVAFPGAKDQEQWEIEQEEAKSKDHRKIGKAQELFFFHEVSPGSAFFLPKGAHIYNTLTDFIKQEFYVSLMFKQHPRSWRELPLRLADFGALHRNEYSRALGGLTRMRRFCQDDAHIFCAPEQLEQEILGCLDFIRSVYQVFGFSFQCLLSTRPSSFLGDSVLWDLAEEQHLESSLKSFGEQWKLNPKDGAFYGPKVLHILKEAGFIADIDDDVGSTLNKKIRNAQLAQYNYMFVVGDKERERKTVNVRTRCGKQLGQKSLEEALNRLREIRETRSRDVDFDKEQALH
;
A
#
# COMPACT_ATOMS: atom_id res chain seq x y z
N MET A 1 -35.80 11.73 15.55
CA MET A 1 -35.27 11.31 16.87
C MET A 1 -33.75 11.22 16.77
N LEU A 2 -32.98 11.78 17.71
CA LEU A 2 -31.52 11.73 17.71
C LEU A 2 -31.07 10.62 18.68
N CYS A 3 -30.29 9.67 18.20
CA CYS A 3 -29.62 8.67 19.04
C CYS A 3 -28.11 8.88 19.02
N LEU A 4 -27.51 8.89 20.21
CA LEU A 4 -26.07 8.97 20.42
C LEU A 4 -25.53 7.54 20.61
N PHE A 5 -24.51 7.16 19.83
CA PHE A 5 -24.09 5.76 19.73
C PHE A 5 -22.70 5.49 20.27
N GLN A 6 -21.74 6.34 19.94
CA GLN A 6 -20.35 6.05 20.22
C GLN A 6 -19.58 7.33 20.53
N ILE A 7 -18.81 7.28 21.61
CA ILE A 7 -17.79 8.27 21.92
C ILE A 7 -16.45 7.61 21.65
N SER A 8 -15.62 8.22 20.81
CA SER A 8 -14.31 7.71 20.46
C SER A 8 -13.26 8.82 20.53
N PRO A 9 -12.06 8.55 21.08
CA PRO A 9 -10.98 9.53 21.05
C PRO A 9 -10.50 9.74 19.61
N VAL A 10 -10.27 11.00 19.23
CA VAL A 10 -9.70 11.35 17.92
C VAL A 10 -8.23 11.65 18.09
N THR A 11 -7.45 11.25 17.09
CA THR A 11 -6.05 11.68 16.96
C THR A 11 -5.99 12.68 15.82
N LEU A 12 -5.44 13.87 16.04
CA LEU A 12 -5.30 14.87 14.98
C LEU A 12 -4.11 14.54 14.08
N PRO A 13 -4.18 14.84 12.77
CA PRO A 13 -3.04 14.70 11.89
C PRO A 13 -1.82 15.45 12.46
N GLY A 14 -0.71 14.75 12.67
CA GLY A 14 0.55 15.36 13.12
C GLY A 14 0.89 15.23 14.62
N SER A 15 -0.01 14.75 15.48
CA SER A 15 0.32 14.44 16.88
C SER A 15 0.02 12.97 17.21
N PRO A 16 0.99 12.18 17.69
CA PRO A 16 0.75 10.82 18.16
C PRO A 16 0.08 10.78 19.55
N GLU A 17 -0.04 11.92 20.22
CA GLU A 17 -0.68 12.05 21.52
C GLU A 17 -2.19 12.26 21.39
N LEU A 18 -2.94 11.87 22.42
CA LEU A 18 -4.37 12.17 22.52
C LEU A 18 -4.52 13.69 22.46
N SER A 19 -5.23 14.19 21.44
CA SER A 19 -5.51 15.63 21.31
C SER A 19 -6.47 16.15 22.40
N GLY A 20 -6.92 15.29 23.31
CA GLY A 20 -8.01 15.56 24.25
C GLY A 20 -9.38 15.64 23.58
N ILE A 21 -9.46 15.45 22.25
CA ILE A 21 -10.71 15.58 21.49
C ILE A 21 -11.45 14.23 21.49
N LEU A 22 -12.73 14.29 21.88
CA LEU A 22 -13.67 13.19 21.77
C LEU A 22 -14.58 13.42 20.56
N ARG A 23 -14.71 12.41 19.70
CA ARG A 23 -15.73 12.35 18.66
C ARG A 23 -16.97 11.66 19.19
N MET A 24 -18.07 12.39 19.18
CA MET A 24 -19.40 11.83 19.37
C MET A 24 -19.99 11.47 18.02
N ILE A 25 -20.43 10.22 17.87
CA ILE A 25 -21.14 9.74 16.69
C ILE A 25 -22.60 9.56 17.09
N GLY A 26 -23.47 10.24 16.37
CA GLY A 26 -24.92 10.13 16.50
C GLY A 26 -25.57 9.96 15.14
N VAL A 27 -26.72 9.28 15.11
CA VAL A 27 -27.56 9.15 13.92
C VAL A 27 -28.95 9.69 14.29
N ALA A 28 -29.57 10.40 13.34
CA ALA A 28 -30.90 10.95 13.51
C ALA A 28 -31.86 10.35 12.49
N PHE A 29 -33.05 9.97 12.95
CA PHE A 29 -34.07 9.34 12.12
C PHE A 29 -35.31 10.25 11.97
N PRO A 30 -35.93 10.31 10.77
CA PRO A 30 -37.18 11.04 10.56
C PRO A 30 -38.34 10.48 11.40
N GLY A 31 -38.45 9.15 11.52
CA GLY A 31 -39.47 8.48 12.32
C GLY A 31 -38.94 7.37 13.23
N ALA A 32 -39.78 6.89 14.15
CA ALA A 32 -39.44 5.80 15.07
C ALA A 32 -39.25 4.45 14.35
N LYS A 33 -40.00 4.21 13.27
CA LYS A 33 -39.86 3.00 12.46
C LYS A 33 -38.48 2.86 11.82
N ASP A 34 -37.94 3.97 11.31
CA ASP A 34 -36.60 3.97 10.68
C ASP A 34 -35.51 3.70 11.70
N GLN A 35 -35.67 4.18 12.94
CA GLN A 35 -34.76 3.90 14.04
C GLN A 35 -34.79 2.42 14.41
N GLU A 36 -35.96 1.83 14.59
CA GLU A 36 -36.11 0.42 14.94
C GLU A 36 -35.50 -0.49 13.86
N GLN A 37 -35.78 -0.19 12.59
CA GLN A 37 -35.18 -0.90 11.46
C GLN A 37 -33.65 -0.81 11.47
N TRP A 38 -33.10 0.39 11.71
CA TRP A 38 -31.66 0.58 11.81
C TRP A 38 -31.05 -0.18 13.00
N GLU A 39 -31.72 -0.23 14.15
CA GLU A 39 -31.25 -0.98 15.32
C GLU A 39 -31.17 -2.48 15.04
N ILE A 40 -32.16 -3.03 14.33
CA ILE A 40 -32.16 -4.41 13.85
C ILE A 40 -30.96 -4.66 12.93
N GLU A 41 -30.72 -3.78 11.96
CA GLU A 41 -29.58 -3.90 11.02
C GLU A 41 -28.23 -3.83 11.74
N GLN A 42 -28.08 -2.97 12.75
CA GLN A 42 -26.86 -2.91 13.55
C GLN A 42 -26.63 -4.18 14.36
N GLU A 43 -27.68 -4.77 14.93
CA GLU A 43 -27.54 -6.01 15.69
C GLU A 43 -27.20 -7.19 14.77
N GLU A 44 -27.80 -7.23 13.57
CA GLU A 44 -27.43 -8.19 12.54
C GLU A 44 -25.97 -8.02 12.11
N ALA A 45 -25.51 -6.79 11.83
CA ALA A 45 -24.12 -6.52 11.48
C ALA A 45 -23.15 -6.90 12.60
N LYS A 46 -23.49 -6.61 13.86
CA LYS A 46 -22.72 -7.03 15.04
C LYS A 46 -22.66 -8.55 15.21
N SER A 47 -23.69 -9.28 14.79
CA SER A 47 -23.69 -10.75 14.84
C SER A 47 -22.74 -11.37 13.80
N LYS A 48 -22.54 -10.67 12.67
CA LYS A 48 -21.65 -11.04 11.56
C LYS A 48 -20.20 -10.58 11.74
N ASP A 49 -19.86 -9.96 12.88
CA ASP A 49 -18.51 -9.50 13.18
C ASP A 49 -17.54 -10.69 13.33
N HIS A 50 -16.53 -10.76 12.44
CA HIS A 50 -15.54 -11.83 12.40
C HIS A 50 -14.77 -11.99 13.71
N ARG A 51 -14.65 -10.93 14.53
CA ARG A 51 -13.97 -10.99 15.83
C ARG A 51 -14.80 -11.76 16.85
N LYS A 52 -16.13 -11.58 16.83
CA LYS A 52 -17.03 -12.35 17.70
C LYS A 52 -17.10 -13.80 17.25
N ILE A 53 -17.27 -14.03 15.95
CA ILE A 53 -17.33 -15.37 15.36
C ILE A 53 -16.00 -16.11 15.60
N GLY A 54 -14.88 -15.45 15.32
CA GLY A 54 -13.54 -16.03 15.48
C GLY A 54 -13.24 -16.42 16.92
N LYS A 55 -13.72 -15.65 17.91
CA LYS A 55 -13.61 -16.02 19.32
C LYS A 55 -14.55 -17.17 19.67
N ALA A 56 -15.82 -17.10 19.27
CA ALA A 56 -16.84 -18.12 19.59
C ALA A 56 -16.50 -19.49 18.98
N GLN A 57 -15.88 -19.52 17.82
CA GLN A 57 -15.49 -20.75 17.11
C GLN A 57 -14.01 -21.13 17.33
N GLU A 58 -13.26 -20.39 18.15
CA GLU A 58 -11.86 -20.65 18.44
C GLU A 58 -11.00 -20.72 17.16
N LEU A 59 -11.13 -19.71 16.29
CA LEU A 59 -10.40 -19.64 15.02
C LEU A 59 -9.05 -18.94 15.17
N PHE A 60 -9.01 -17.83 15.90
CA PHE A 60 -7.79 -17.06 16.12
C PHE A 60 -7.87 -16.24 17.40
N PHE A 61 -6.71 -15.78 17.88
CA PHE A 61 -6.61 -14.79 18.93
C PHE A 61 -5.49 -13.78 18.64
N PHE A 62 -5.47 -12.69 19.40
CA PHE A 62 -4.42 -11.68 19.38
C PHE A 62 -3.79 -11.55 20.76
N HIS A 63 -2.50 -11.25 20.81
CA HIS A 63 -1.76 -11.11 22.06
C HIS A 63 -1.11 -9.73 22.16
N GLU A 64 -1.07 -9.14 23.35
CA GLU A 64 -0.56 -7.78 23.58
C GLU A 64 0.94 -7.63 23.25
N VAL A 65 1.70 -8.73 23.35
CA VAL A 65 3.13 -8.78 23.00
C VAL A 65 3.35 -8.74 21.47
N SER A 66 2.34 -9.07 20.66
CA SER A 66 2.40 -8.95 19.20
C SER A 66 1.09 -8.35 18.65
N PRO A 67 0.83 -7.06 18.93
CA PRO A 67 -0.43 -6.43 18.57
C PRO A 67 -0.53 -6.29 17.05
N GLY A 68 -1.66 -6.74 16.49
CA GLY A 68 -1.88 -6.76 15.05
C GLY A 68 -1.29 -7.96 14.33
N SER A 69 -0.82 -8.98 15.06
CA SER A 69 -0.46 -10.28 14.52
C SER A 69 -1.46 -11.33 15.01
N ALA A 70 -2.17 -11.97 14.09
CA ALA A 70 -3.13 -13.02 14.43
C ALA A 70 -2.41 -14.35 14.71
N PHE A 71 -2.82 -15.02 15.79
CA PHE A 71 -2.44 -16.40 16.09
C PHE A 71 -3.61 -17.31 15.73
N PHE A 72 -3.44 -18.11 14.68
CA PHE A 72 -4.47 -19.05 14.25
C PHE A 72 -4.47 -20.30 15.14
N LEU A 73 -5.65 -20.61 15.69
CA LEU A 73 -5.92 -21.85 16.42
C LEU A 73 -6.20 -22.97 15.40
N PRO A 74 -6.20 -24.26 15.80
CA PRO A 74 -6.26 -25.37 14.84
C PRO A 74 -7.37 -25.29 13.80
N LYS A 75 -8.58 -24.88 14.19
CA LYS A 75 -9.73 -24.69 13.28
C LYS A 75 -9.50 -23.53 12.31
N GLY A 76 -9.01 -22.39 12.78
CA GLY A 76 -8.72 -21.24 11.92
C GLY A 76 -7.52 -21.48 11.01
N ALA A 77 -6.50 -22.20 11.49
CA ALA A 77 -5.35 -22.60 10.69
C ALA A 77 -5.75 -23.55 9.56
N HIS A 78 -6.70 -24.47 9.81
CA HIS A 78 -7.25 -25.32 8.77
C HIS A 78 -7.92 -24.50 7.65
N ILE A 79 -8.76 -23.51 8.01
CA ILE A 79 -9.38 -22.61 7.03
C ILE A 79 -8.31 -21.81 6.27
N TYR A 80 -7.39 -21.18 6.99
CA TYR A 80 -6.32 -20.38 6.40
C TYR A 80 -5.46 -21.17 5.42
N ASN A 81 -5.04 -22.37 5.79
CA ASN A 81 -4.24 -23.25 4.93
C ASN A 81 -5.04 -23.70 3.71
N THR A 82 -6.31 -24.08 3.89
CA THR A 82 -7.18 -24.49 2.77
C THR A 82 -7.33 -23.38 1.74
N LEU A 83 -7.56 -22.14 2.18
CA LEU A 83 -7.64 -20.97 1.30
C LEU A 83 -6.30 -20.66 0.63
N THR A 84 -5.19 -20.78 1.38
CA THR A 84 -3.84 -20.56 0.87
C THR A 84 -3.46 -21.62 -0.18
N ASP A 85 -3.84 -22.87 0.04
CA ASP A 85 -3.57 -23.96 -0.90
C ASP A 85 -4.43 -23.84 -2.14
N PHE A 86 -5.71 -23.47 -1.98
CA PHE A 86 -6.60 -23.15 -3.09
C PHE A 86 -6.00 -22.06 -3.98
N ILE A 87 -5.65 -20.89 -3.40
CA ILE A 87 -5.13 -19.79 -4.20
C ILE A 87 -3.79 -20.16 -4.87
N LYS A 88 -2.90 -20.87 -4.16
CA LYS A 88 -1.63 -21.35 -4.74
C LYS A 88 -1.81 -22.39 -5.85
N GLN A 89 -2.92 -23.12 -5.91
CA GLN A 89 -3.22 -24.01 -7.03
C GLN A 89 -3.68 -23.22 -8.26
N GLU A 90 -4.44 -22.15 -8.04
CA GLU A 90 -4.94 -21.25 -9.09
C GLU A 90 -3.80 -20.41 -9.69
N PHE A 91 -2.85 -19.95 -8.88
CA PHE A 91 -1.59 -19.40 -9.36
C PHE A 91 -0.70 -20.56 -9.84
N TYR A 92 -0.51 -20.76 -11.15
CA TYR A 92 0.49 -21.74 -11.64
C TYR A 92 1.90 -21.29 -11.22
N VAL A 93 2.34 -21.67 -10.02
CA VAL A 93 3.49 -21.06 -9.34
C VAL A 93 4.79 -21.48 -10.02
N SER A 94 5.35 -20.60 -10.84
CA SER A 94 6.79 -20.60 -11.10
C SER A 94 7.48 -20.00 -9.87
N LEU A 95 7.82 -20.86 -8.90
CA LEU A 95 8.71 -20.49 -7.79
C LEU A 95 9.97 -19.85 -8.39
N MET A 96 10.36 -18.65 -7.92
CA MET A 96 11.59 -17.97 -8.34
C MET A 96 12.82 -18.74 -7.84
N PHE A 97 13.09 -19.89 -8.44
CA PHE A 97 14.30 -20.67 -8.17
C PHE A 97 15.27 -20.44 -9.34
N LYS A 98 16.23 -19.54 -9.10
CA LYS A 98 17.28 -18.99 -9.99
C LYS A 98 16.87 -17.81 -10.87
N GLN A 99 17.46 -16.65 -10.54
CA GLN A 99 17.62 -15.53 -11.45
C GLN A 99 18.57 -15.96 -12.59
N HIS A 100 18.05 -16.02 -13.81
CA HIS A 100 18.87 -16.13 -15.02
C HIS A 100 18.44 -15.04 -16.01
N PRO A 101 19.32 -14.64 -16.94
CA PRO A 101 18.93 -13.74 -18.02
C PRO A 101 17.73 -14.34 -18.77
N ARG A 102 16.67 -13.54 -18.94
CA ARG A 102 15.44 -13.90 -19.64
C ARG A 102 15.42 -13.20 -21.00
N SER A 103 14.98 -13.90 -22.05
CA SER A 103 14.74 -13.28 -23.35
C SER A 103 13.40 -12.56 -23.37
N TRP A 104 13.25 -11.51 -24.19
CA TRP A 104 11.95 -10.87 -24.46
C TRP A 104 10.91 -11.88 -25.01
N ARG A 105 11.37 -12.97 -25.63
CA ARG A 105 10.52 -14.07 -26.12
C ARG A 105 9.84 -14.87 -25.00
N GLU A 106 10.29 -14.72 -23.76
CA GLU A 106 9.71 -15.40 -22.59
C GLU A 106 8.57 -14.58 -21.95
N LEU A 107 8.25 -13.40 -22.49
CA LEU A 107 7.09 -12.61 -22.05
C LEU A 107 5.79 -13.23 -22.58
N PRO A 108 4.71 -13.23 -21.77
CA PRO A 108 4.58 -12.60 -20.46
C PRO A 108 5.14 -13.47 -19.31
N LEU A 109 5.86 -12.84 -18.40
CA LEU A 109 6.38 -13.47 -17.17
C LEU A 109 5.47 -13.11 -16.00
N ARG A 110 4.92 -14.12 -15.33
CA ARG A 110 4.03 -13.95 -14.17
C ARG A 110 4.71 -14.51 -12.92
N LEU A 111 4.90 -13.68 -11.91
CA LEU A 111 5.58 -14.05 -10.67
C LEU A 111 4.65 -13.80 -9.49
N ALA A 112 4.42 -14.81 -8.66
CA ALA A 112 3.59 -14.68 -7.45
C ALA A 112 4.41 -14.89 -6.18
N ASP A 113 4.11 -14.12 -5.14
CA ASP A 113 4.71 -14.23 -3.80
C ASP A 113 3.61 -14.25 -2.73
N PHE A 114 3.70 -15.22 -1.84
CA PHE A 114 2.80 -15.40 -0.69
C PHE A 114 3.52 -15.15 0.64
N GLY A 115 4.63 -14.41 0.59
CA GLY A 115 5.45 -14.03 1.72
C GLY A 115 4.69 -13.20 2.76
N ALA A 116 5.11 -13.31 4.01
CA ALA A 116 4.57 -12.50 5.10
C ALA A 116 5.13 -11.08 5.05
N LEU A 117 4.25 -10.10 4.91
CA LEU A 117 4.56 -8.68 4.94
C LEU A 117 4.31 -8.11 6.32
N HIS A 118 5.04 -7.04 6.65
CA HIS A 118 4.86 -6.30 7.89
C HIS A 118 4.67 -4.81 7.59
N ARG A 119 3.62 -4.21 8.17
CA ARG A 119 3.36 -2.77 8.17
C ARG A 119 3.19 -2.27 9.60
N ASN A 120 3.81 -1.15 9.93
CA ASN A 120 3.78 -0.61 11.29
C ASN A 120 2.53 0.26 11.55
N GLU A 121 1.34 -0.34 11.37
CA GLU A 121 0.06 0.31 11.61
C GLU A 121 -0.08 0.83 13.05
N TYR A 122 -0.67 2.02 13.22
CA TYR A 122 -0.97 2.56 14.56
C TYR A 122 -1.80 1.55 15.37
N SER A 123 -1.44 1.32 16.63
CA SER A 123 -2.13 0.32 17.47
C SER A 123 -3.65 0.54 17.56
N ARG A 124 -4.11 1.80 17.45
CA ARG A 124 -5.53 2.19 17.50
C ARG A 124 -6.29 1.96 16.18
N ALA A 125 -5.58 1.75 15.08
CA ALA A 125 -6.17 1.45 13.78
C ALA A 125 -6.38 -0.07 13.58
N LEU A 126 -5.83 -0.91 14.47
CA LEU A 126 -5.93 -2.37 14.35
C LEU A 126 -7.38 -2.84 14.52
N GLY A 127 -7.80 -3.77 13.66
CA GLY A 127 -9.21 -4.13 13.46
C GLY A 127 -9.50 -5.63 13.46
N GLY A 128 -8.76 -6.43 14.24
CA GLY A 128 -8.77 -7.88 14.08
C GLY A 128 -8.13 -8.26 12.73
N LEU A 129 -8.72 -9.21 11.98
CA LEU A 129 -8.18 -9.65 10.69
C LEU A 129 -8.33 -8.62 9.53
N THR A 130 -9.12 -7.56 9.67
CA THR A 130 -9.30 -6.58 8.57
C THR A 130 -8.21 -5.51 8.54
N ARG A 131 -7.49 -5.30 9.63
CA ARG A 131 -6.35 -4.37 9.70
C ARG A 131 -5.31 -4.86 10.69
N MET A 132 -4.20 -5.35 10.15
CA MET A 132 -3.14 -6.06 10.86
C MET A 132 -1.77 -5.41 10.60
N ARG A 133 -0.80 -5.72 11.45
CA ARG A 133 0.62 -5.39 11.20
C ARG A 133 1.33 -6.45 10.41
N ARG A 134 0.92 -7.70 10.52
CA ARG A 134 1.48 -8.84 9.79
C ARG A 134 0.38 -9.51 8.99
N PHE A 135 0.60 -9.70 7.70
CA PHE A 135 -0.35 -10.36 6.80
C PHE A 135 0.40 -10.96 5.61
N CYS A 136 -0.20 -11.94 4.94
CA CYS A 136 0.29 -12.43 3.65
C CYS A 136 -0.69 -11.95 2.59
N GLN A 137 -0.18 -11.44 1.48
CA GLN A 137 -0.97 -11.14 0.30
C GLN A 137 -0.77 -12.26 -0.72
N ASP A 138 -1.79 -12.49 -1.53
CA ASP A 138 -1.72 -13.21 -2.80
C ASP A 138 -1.13 -12.29 -3.88
N ASP A 139 0.09 -11.79 -3.63
CA ASP A 139 0.72 -10.77 -4.46
C ASP A 139 1.31 -11.39 -5.73
N ALA A 140 1.16 -10.68 -6.86
CA ALA A 140 1.69 -11.12 -8.13
C ALA A 140 2.07 -9.94 -9.03
N HIS A 141 3.17 -10.14 -9.77
CA HIS A 141 3.73 -9.18 -10.70
C HIS A 141 3.82 -9.81 -12.09
N ILE A 142 3.19 -9.16 -13.06
CA ILE A 142 3.20 -9.58 -14.46
C ILE A 142 4.08 -8.62 -15.26
N PHE A 143 5.11 -9.15 -15.89
CA PHE A 143 5.96 -8.44 -16.85
C PHE A 143 5.54 -8.88 -18.25
N CYS A 144 5.10 -7.94 -19.08
CA CYS A 144 4.62 -8.22 -20.43
C CYS A 144 5.05 -7.12 -21.40
N ALA A 145 4.97 -7.41 -22.70
CA ALA A 145 5.16 -6.41 -23.74
C ALA A 145 3.92 -5.48 -23.84
N PRO A 146 4.05 -4.23 -24.31
CA PRO A 146 2.92 -3.30 -24.40
C PRO A 146 1.73 -3.86 -25.18
N GLU A 147 1.98 -4.65 -26.23
CA GLU A 147 0.95 -5.26 -27.06
C GLU A 147 0.19 -6.39 -26.36
N GLN A 148 0.77 -6.97 -25.29
CA GLN A 148 0.18 -8.04 -24.49
C GLN A 148 -0.62 -7.49 -23.29
N LEU A 149 -0.48 -6.21 -22.97
CA LEU A 149 -0.97 -5.63 -21.71
C LEU A 149 -2.49 -5.77 -21.53
N GLU A 150 -3.27 -5.47 -22.57
CA GLU A 150 -4.74 -5.57 -22.51
C GLU A 150 -5.20 -7.00 -22.24
N GLN A 151 -4.57 -7.99 -22.89
CA GLN A 151 -4.89 -9.40 -22.68
C GLN A 151 -4.56 -9.86 -21.26
N GLU A 152 -3.44 -9.41 -20.69
CA GLU A 152 -3.07 -9.75 -19.31
C GLU A 152 -4.00 -9.07 -18.29
N ILE A 153 -4.45 -7.83 -18.52
CA ILE A 153 -5.44 -7.17 -17.67
C ILE A 153 -6.76 -7.94 -17.68
N LEU A 154 -7.27 -8.32 -18.86
CA LEU A 154 -8.48 -9.13 -18.99
C LEU A 154 -8.33 -10.48 -18.29
N GLY A 155 -7.19 -11.15 -18.47
CA GLY A 155 -6.89 -12.40 -17.76
C GLY A 155 -6.91 -12.25 -16.23
N CYS A 156 -6.37 -11.15 -15.70
CA CYS A 156 -6.46 -10.84 -14.27
C CYS A 156 -7.89 -10.59 -13.79
N LEU A 157 -8.70 -9.87 -14.57
CA LEU A 157 -10.10 -9.60 -14.23
C LEU A 157 -10.94 -10.89 -14.25
N ASP A 158 -10.74 -11.75 -15.26
CA ASP A 158 -11.39 -13.06 -15.33
C ASP A 158 -10.94 -13.99 -14.21
N PHE A 159 -9.66 -13.96 -13.84
CA PHE A 159 -9.14 -14.67 -12.68
C PHE A 159 -9.86 -14.25 -11.39
N ILE A 160 -9.95 -12.95 -11.12
CA ILE A 160 -10.66 -12.41 -9.95
C ILE A 160 -12.14 -12.87 -9.97
N ARG A 161 -12.80 -12.77 -11.13
CA ARG A 161 -14.19 -13.24 -11.29
C ARG A 161 -14.33 -14.72 -10.95
N SER A 162 -13.44 -15.57 -11.46
CA SER A 162 -13.47 -17.02 -11.21
C SER A 162 -13.32 -17.36 -9.73
N VAL A 163 -12.37 -16.73 -9.04
CA VAL A 163 -12.13 -16.92 -7.61
C VAL A 163 -13.34 -16.44 -6.81
N TYR A 164 -13.87 -15.25 -7.11
CA TYR A 164 -14.99 -14.69 -6.35
C TYR A 164 -16.28 -15.50 -6.55
N GLN A 165 -16.50 -16.05 -7.74
CA GLN A 165 -17.64 -16.91 -8.04
C GLN A 165 -17.64 -18.20 -7.20
N VAL A 166 -16.47 -18.79 -6.93
CA VAL A 166 -16.35 -19.98 -6.04
C VAL A 166 -16.90 -19.67 -4.64
N PHE A 167 -16.66 -18.45 -4.13
CA PHE A 167 -17.15 -18.01 -2.82
C PHE A 167 -18.53 -17.33 -2.87
N GLY A 168 -19.14 -17.19 -4.05
CA GLY A 168 -20.42 -16.52 -4.22
C GLY A 168 -20.35 -15.00 -3.98
N PHE A 169 -19.18 -14.38 -4.14
CA PHE A 169 -19.00 -12.94 -3.97
C PHE A 169 -19.25 -12.16 -5.25
N SER A 170 -19.86 -11.00 -5.11
CA SER A 170 -19.93 -9.97 -6.15
C SER A 170 -18.92 -8.86 -5.87
N PHE A 171 -18.41 -8.21 -6.92
CA PHE A 171 -17.48 -7.09 -6.78
C PHE A 171 -17.86 -5.92 -7.69
N GLN A 172 -17.35 -4.74 -7.36
CA GLN A 172 -17.46 -3.53 -8.16
C GLN A 172 -16.05 -3.06 -8.52
N CYS A 173 -15.83 -2.75 -9.80
CA CYS A 173 -14.54 -2.24 -10.27
C CYS A 173 -14.46 -0.72 -10.09
N LEU A 174 -13.26 -0.22 -9.79
CA LEU A 174 -12.96 1.21 -9.73
C LEU A 174 -11.75 1.49 -10.63
N LEU A 175 -11.88 2.51 -11.49
CA LEU A 175 -10.76 3.01 -12.30
C LEU A 175 -10.16 4.24 -11.62
N SER A 176 -8.99 4.08 -11.01
CA SER A 176 -8.27 5.18 -10.38
C SER A 176 -7.36 5.88 -11.39
N THR A 177 -7.57 7.19 -11.61
CA THR A 177 -6.78 7.98 -12.56
C THR A 177 -5.61 8.71 -11.91
N ARG A 178 -4.72 9.24 -12.75
CA ARG A 178 -3.55 10.01 -12.34
C ARG A 178 -3.92 11.14 -11.38
N PRO A 179 -3.15 11.33 -10.30
CA PRO A 179 -3.32 12.44 -9.37
C PRO A 179 -3.03 13.77 -10.05
N SER A 180 -3.42 14.87 -9.39
CA SER A 180 -3.12 16.23 -9.86
C SER A 180 -1.63 16.49 -10.11
N SER A 181 -0.77 15.70 -9.48
CA SER A 181 0.67 15.77 -9.59
C SER A 181 1.18 14.35 -9.81
N PHE A 182 1.59 14.06 -11.05
CA PHE A 182 2.00 12.73 -11.50
C PHE A 182 3.41 12.77 -12.12
N LEU A 183 4.08 11.62 -12.08
CA LEU A 183 5.41 11.46 -12.64
C LEU A 183 5.37 10.51 -13.83
N GLY A 184 6.01 10.90 -14.93
CA GLY A 184 6.08 10.10 -16.16
C GLY A 184 5.74 10.97 -17.36
N ASP A 185 5.75 10.36 -18.53
CA ASP A 185 5.21 10.98 -19.74
C ASP A 185 3.68 11.02 -19.65
N SER A 186 3.07 12.16 -19.94
CA SER A 186 1.61 12.28 -20.02
C SER A 186 1.05 11.31 -21.04
N VAL A 187 1.76 11.10 -22.15
CA VAL A 187 1.36 10.17 -23.20
C VAL A 187 1.24 8.76 -22.65
N LEU A 188 2.21 8.28 -21.86
CA LEU A 188 2.15 6.94 -21.26
C LEU A 188 0.97 6.78 -20.30
N TRP A 189 0.65 7.83 -19.54
CA TRP A 189 -0.54 7.83 -18.67
C TRP A 189 -1.83 7.80 -19.47
N ASP A 190 -1.93 8.58 -20.55
CA ASP A 190 -3.11 8.58 -21.42
C ASP A 190 -3.30 7.20 -22.07
N LEU A 191 -2.21 6.57 -22.54
CA LEU A 191 -2.22 5.19 -23.05
C LEU A 191 -2.68 4.19 -21.97
N ALA A 192 -2.12 4.26 -20.76
CA ALA A 192 -2.44 3.34 -19.68
C ALA A 192 -3.91 3.47 -19.22
N GLU A 193 -4.38 4.70 -18.98
CA GLU A 193 -5.73 4.97 -18.49
C GLU A 193 -6.78 4.68 -19.55
N GLU A 194 -6.65 5.27 -20.75
CA GLU A 194 -7.71 5.24 -21.76
C GLU A 194 -7.63 3.98 -22.63
N GLN A 195 -6.44 3.65 -23.15
CA GLN A 195 -6.30 2.57 -24.14
C GLN A 195 -6.25 1.19 -23.50
N HIS A 196 -5.68 1.06 -22.30
CA HIS A 196 -5.53 -0.24 -21.67
C HIS A 196 -6.56 -0.46 -20.55
N LEU A 197 -6.55 0.34 -19.49
CA LEU A 197 -7.38 0.10 -18.32
C LEU A 197 -8.87 0.30 -18.61
N GLU A 198 -9.25 1.43 -19.20
CA GLU A 198 -10.66 1.71 -19.51
C GLU A 198 -11.19 0.79 -20.61
N SER A 199 -10.42 0.53 -21.67
CA SER A 199 -10.79 -0.43 -22.73
C SER A 199 -11.00 -1.83 -22.16
N SER A 200 -10.09 -2.31 -21.31
CA SER A 200 -10.20 -3.62 -20.67
C SER A 200 -11.46 -3.72 -19.80
N LEU A 201 -11.75 -2.68 -19.00
CA LEU A 201 -12.95 -2.65 -18.16
C LEU A 201 -14.24 -2.62 -18.98
N LYS A 202 -14.26 -1.88 -20.10
CA LYS A 202 -15.38 -1.88 -21.05
C LYS A 202 -15.59 -3.26 -21.67
N SER A 203 -14.51 -3.91 -22.11
CA SER A 203 -14.56 -5.24 -22.72
C SER A 203 -14.95 -6.34 -21.74
N PHE A 204 -14.56 -6.21 -20.46
CA PHE A 204 -14.87 -7.16 -19.39
C PHE A 204 -16.36 -7.21 -19.04
N GLY A 205 -17.10 -6.13 -19.27
CA GLY A 205 -18.56 -6.08 -19.18
C GLY A 205 -19.15 -5.91 -17.77
N GLU A 206 -18.34 -5.77 -16.73
CA GLU A 206 -18.81 -5.48 -15.37
C GLU A 206 -19.03 -3.98 -15.12
N GLN A 207 -19.84 -3.66 -14.11
CA GLN A 207 -20.03 -2.27 -13.68
C GLN A 207 -18.76 -1.73 -13.01
N TRP A 208 -18.27 -0.59 -13.52
CA TRP A 208 -17.14 0.13 -12.95
C TRP A 208 -17.48 1.62 -12.72
N LYS A 209 -16.77 2.25 -11.78
CA LYS A 209 -16.86 3.69 -11.50
C LYS A 209 -15.49 4.35 -11.56
N LEU A 210 -15.46 5.61 -11.97
CA LEU A 210 -14.24 6.40 -11.96
C LEU A 210 -13.91 6.89 -10.54
N ASN A 211 -12.67 6.72 -10.12
CA ASN A 211 -12.14 7.25 -8.86
C ASN A 211 -11.01 8.26 -9.17
N PRO A 212 -11.35 9.54 -9.39
CA PRO A 212 -10.41 10.49 -9.95
C PRO A 212 -9.26 10.80 -8.98
N LYS A 213 -8.04 10.87 -9.51
CA LYS A 213 -6.83 11.34 -8.81
C LYS A 213 -6.32 10.48 -7.66
N ASP A 214 -6.73 9.22 -7.59
CA ASP A 214 -6.30 8.28 -6.54
C ASP A 214 -5.04 7.46 -6.90
N GLY A 215 -4.48 7.65 -8.11
CA GLY A 215 -3.26 6.97 -8.57
C GLY A 215 -1.95 7.50 -7.96
N ALA A 216 -1.79 7.53 -6.63
CA ALA A 216 -0.62 8.16 -5.99
C ALA A 216 0.63 7.24 -5.95
N PHE A 217 1.64 7.48 -6.82
CA PHE A 217 2.88 6.66 -6.91
C PHE A 217 4.20 7.45 -6.92
N TYR A 218 4.43 8.41 -6.01
CA TYR A 218 5.69 9.18 -6.02
C TYR A 218 6.83 8.52 -5.23
N GLY A 219 6.57 8.07 -4.00
CA GLY A 219 7.56 7.38 -3.17
C GLY A 219 8.13 6.10 -3.82
N PRO A 220 7.27 5.15 -4.23
CA PRO A 220 7.71 3.93 -4.91
C PRO A 220 8.52 4.19 -6.18
N LYS A 221 8.27 5.31 -6.85
CA LYS A 221 9.01 5.71 -8.04
C LYS A 221 10.43 6.21 -7.74
N VAL A 222 10.60 7.05 -6.71
CA VAL A 222 11.94 7.49 -6.27
C VAL A 222 12.79 6.27 -5.85
N LEU A 223 12.15 5.31 -5.17
CA LEU A 223 12.78 4.03 -4.82
C LEU A 223 13.28 3.27 -6.05
N HIS A 224 12.43 3.11 -7.07
CA HIS A 224 12.79 2.40 -8.30
C HIS A 224 14.01 3.03 -8.99
N ILE A 225 14.01 4.35 -9.15
CA ILE A 225 15.10 5.08 -9.82
C ILE A 225 16.44 4.94 -9.06
N LEU A 226 16.40 4.99 -7.72
CA LEU A 226 17.59 4.78 -6.90
C LEU A 226 18.14 3.34 -7.06
N LYS A 227 17.26 2.35 -7.10
CA LYS A 227 17.64 0.94 -7.31
C LYS A 227 18.22 0.71 -8.70
N GLU A 228 17.62 1.26 -9.76
CA GLU A 228 18.16 1.20 -11.12
C GLU A 228 19.55 1.84 -11.23
N ALA A 229 19.79 2.93 -10.50
CA ALA A 229 21.11 3.56 -10.43
C ALA A 229 22.15 2.76 -9.61
N GLY A 230 21.76 1.60 -9.06
CA GLY A 230 22.60 0.68 -8.31
C GLY A 230 22.77 1.03 -6.84
N PHE A 231 21.86 1.83 -6.26
CA PHE A 231 21.86 2.14 -4.84
C PHE A 231 20.93 1.21 -4.07
N ILE A 232 21.34 0.86 -2.84
CA ILE A 232 20.46 0.19 -1.89
C ILE A 232 19.54 1.27 -1.31
N ALA A 233 18.24 1.10 -1.53
CA ALA A 233 17.21 2.02 -1.07
C ALA A 233 15.97 1.22 -0.65
N ASP A 234 15.28 1.73 0.36
CA ASP A 234 14.03 1.20 0.90
C ASP A 234 13.02 2.35 1.05
N ILE A 235 11.73 2.01 1.12
CA ILE A 235 10.66 2.98 1.32
C ILE A 235 9.95 2.72 2.64
N ASP A 236 9.70 3.80 3.39
CA ASP A 236 8.83 3.80 4.56
C ASP A 236 7.52 4.50 4.19
N ASP A 237 6.56 3.71 3.68
CA ASP A 237 5.20 4.15 3.32
C ASP A 237 4.20 4.02 4.47
N ASP A 238 4.66 3.73 5.69
CA ASP A 238 3.83 3.53 6.87
C ASP A 238 2.96 4.77 7.17
N VAL A 239 1.70 4.74 6.77
CA VAL A 239 0.70 5.79 7.10
C VAL A 239 0.56 5.91 8.63
N GLY A 240 0.96 4.85 9.34
CA GLY A 240 1.01 4.64 10.78
C GLY A 240 2.11 5.36 11.57
N SER A 241 2.96 6.19 10.96
CA SER A 241 4.05 6.87 11.67
C SER A 241 4.23 8.32 11.25
N THR A 242 4.45 9.22 12.21
CA THR A 242 4.76 10.62 11.91
C THR A 242 6.09 10.73 11.16
N LEU A 243 6.23 11.73 10.28
CA LEU A 243 7.44 11.96 9.51
C LEU A 243 8.70 12.02 10.40
N ASN A 244 8.63 12.72 11.53
CA ASN A 244 9.75 12.81 12.47
C ASN A 244 10.14 11.46 13.07
N LYS A 245 9.17 10.59 13.35
CA LYS A 245 9.43 9.23 13.83
C LYS A 245 10.09 8.38 12.76
N LYS A 246 9.64 8.47 11.51
CA LYS A 246 10.27 7.78 10.36
C LYS A 246 11.71 8.22 10.16
N ILE A 247 11.96 9.53 10.19
CA ILE A 247 13.31 10.10 10.11
C ILE A 247 14.18 9.58 11.26
N ARG A 248 13.68 9.58 12.49
CA ARG A 248 14.41 9.04 13.64
C ARG A 248 14.72 7.55 13.48
N ASN A 249 13.77 6.75 13.00
CA ASN A 249 13.97 5.32 12.76
C ASN A 249 15.05 5.09 11.70
N ALA A 250 15.03 5.85 10.60
CA ALA A 250 16.05 5.76 9.55
C ALA A 250 17.44 6.19 10.06
N GLN A 251 17.53 7.20 10.93
CA GLN A 251 18.79 7.59 11.58
C GLN A 251 19.32 6.49 12.50
N LEU A 252 18.45 5.86 13.30
CA LEU A 252 18.82 4.74 14.18
C LEU A 252 19.28 3.52 13.38
N ALA A 253 18.63 3.24 12.24
CA ALA A 253 19.04 2.23 11.28
C ALA A 253 20.28 2.62 10.44
N GLN A 254 20.85 3.81 10.70
CA GLN A 254 22.07 4.33 10.08
C GLN A 254 22.03 4.48 8.56
N TYR A 255 20.86 4.78 7.98
CA TYR A 255 20.78 5.17 6.57
C TYR A 255 21.64 6.43 6.30
N ASN A 256 22.45 6.38 5.24
CA ASN A 256 23.34 7.48 4.88
C ASN A 256 22.56 8.75 4.50
N TYR A 257 21.48 8.56 3.74
CA TYR A 257 20.59 9.61 3.27
C TYR A 257 19.13 9.20 3.45
N MET A 258 18.28 10.19 3.71
CA MET A 258 16.84 10.06 3.81
C MET A 258 16.21 11.02 2.80
N PHE A 259 15.42 10.48 1.88
CA PHE A 259 14.68 11.25 0.89
C PHE A 259 13.23 11.36 1.33
N VAL A 260 12.86 12.55 1.80
CA VAL A 260 11.48 12.84 2.20
C VAL A 260 10.72 13.36 1.00
N VAL A 261 9.56 12.76 0.74
CA VAL A 261 8.72 13.12 -0.39
C VAL A 261 7.26 13.27 0.03
N GLY A 262 6.70 14.45 -0.20
CA GLY A 262 5.28 14.74 -0.04
C GLY A 262 4.68 15.33 -1.31
N ASP A 263 3.50 15.93 -1.20
CA ASP A 263 2.79 16.53 -2.35
C ASP A 263 3.60 17.65 -3.02
N LYS A 264 4.31 18.48 -2.23
CA LYS A 264 5.15 19.58 -2.75
C LYS A 264 6.34 19.07 -3.54
N GLU A 265 7.02 18.05 -3.01
CA GLU A 265 8.15 17.40 -3.67
C GLU A 265 7.71 16.68 -4.94
N ARG A 266 6.53 16.04 -4.90
CA ARG A 266 5.88 15.40 -6.05
C ARG A 266 5.61 16.39 -7.19
N GLU A 267 4.98 17.53 -6.88
CA GLU A 267 4.68 18.58 -7.87
C GLU A 267 5.92 19.13 -8.57
N ARG A 268 7.00 19.31 -7.80
CA ARG A 268 8.23 19.89 -8.32
C ARG A 268 9.22 18.86 -8.86
N LYS A 269 8.88 17.56 -8.83
CA LYS A 269 9.78 16.44 -9.17
C LYS A 269 11.13 16.50 -8.41
N THR A 270 11.04 16.81 -7.13
CA THR A 270 12.19 17.02 -6.23
C THR A 270 12.13 16.04 -5.07
N VAL A 271 13.20 16.01 -4.28
CA VAL A 271 13.29 15.28 -3.02
C VAL A 271 13.84 16.21 -1.95
N ASN A 272 13.32 16.13 -0.73
CA ASN A 272 13.94 16.79 0.41
C ASN A 272 14.99 15.85 1.00
N VAL A 273 16.26 16.23 0.89
CA VAL A 273 17.39 15.36 1.25
C VAL A 273 17.83 15.66 2.68
N ARG A 274 17.99 14.60 3.47
CA ARG A 274 18.54 14.67 4.82
C ARG A 274 19.67 13.67 4.97
N THR A 275 20.70 14.03 5.72
CA THR A 275 21.82 13.15 6.03
C THR A 275 21.57 12.36 7.31
N ARG A 276 22.33 11.27 7.49
CA ARG A 276 22.35 10.48 8.73
C ARG A 276 22.52 11.33 10.00
N CYS A 277 23.36 12.37 9.96
CA CYS A 277 23.61 13.24 11.13
C CYS A 277 22.49 14.26 11.40
N GLY A 278 21.41 14.24 10.62
CA GLY A 278 20.25 15.12 10.80
C GLY A 278 20.36 16.47 10.10
N LYS A 279 21.46 16.74 9.38
CA LYS A 279 21.58 17.93 8.54
C LYS A 279 20.57 17.85 7.39
N GLN A 280 19.73 18.86 7.27
CA GLN A 280 18.79 19.02 6.16
C GLN A 280 19.52 19.72 5.01
N LEU A 281 19.68 19.02 3.89
CA LEU A 281 20.34 19.55 2.70
C LEU A 281 19.34 20.26 1.76
N GLY A 282 18.08 20.34 2.18
CA GLY A 282 17.02 21.05 1.47
C GLY A 282 16.42 20.25 0.33
N GLN A 283 15.64 20.97 -0.49
CA GLN A 283 14.97 20.43 -1.66
C GLN A 283 15.95 20.41 -2.84
N LYS A 284 16.13 19.24 -3.47
CA LYS A 284 16.98 19.05 -4.65
C LYS A 284 16.19 18.34 -5.74
N SER A 285 16.54 18.56 -7.00
CA SER A 285 15.95 17.75 -8.08
C SER A 285 16.41 16.30 -7.94
N LEU A 286 15.62 15.35 -8.45
CA LEU A 286 16.00 13.94 -8.37
C LEU A 286 17.30 13.66 -9.13
N GLU A 287 17.52 14.35 -10.26
CA GLU A 287 18.73 14.23 -11.07
C GLU A 287 19.97 14.78 -10.35
N GLU A 288 19.85 15.94 -9.71
CA GLU A 288 20.92 16.50 -8.86
C GLU A 288 21.30 15.53 -7.74
N ALA A 289 20.30 14.97 -7.07
CA ALA A 289 20.53 14.03 -5.98
C ALA A 289 21.24 12.75 -6.46
N LEU A 290 20.82 12.18 -7.60
CA LEU A 290 21.43 10.99 -8.18
C LEU A 290 22.86 11.25 -8.64
N ASN A 291 23.12 12.35 -9.33
CA ASN A 291 24.45 12.71 -9.81
C ASN A 291 25.42 12.89 -8.63
N ARG A 292 24.96 13.53 -7.55
CA ARG A 292 25.76 13.65 -6.32
C ARG A 292 26.03 12.30 -5.66
N LEU A 293 25.02 11.43 -5.54
CA LEU A 293 25.22 10.09 -4.98
C LEU A 293 26.21 9.26 -5.82
N ARG A 294 26.18 9.39 -7.15
CA ARG A 294 27.14 8.74 -8.06
C ARG A 294 28.55 9.28 -7.84
N GLU A 295 28.71 10.60 -7.79
CA GLU A 295 30.00 11.25 -7.50
C GLU A 295 30.58 10.77 -6.17
N ILE A 296 29.78 10.73 -5.10
CA ILE A 296 30.22 10.27 -3.77
C ILE A 296 30.65 8.79 -3.82
N ARG A 297 29.88 7.94 -4.52
CA ARG A 297 30.21 6.52 -4.70
C ARG A 297 31.53 6.33 -5.46
N GLU A 298 31.71 7.05 -6.56
CA GLU A 298 32.89 6.94 -7.43
C GLU A 298 34.16 7.49 -6.77
N THR A 299 34.05 8.64 -6.11
CA THR A 299 35.16 9.27 -5.37
C THR A 299 35.45 8.59 -4.02
N ARG A 300 34.55 7.71 -3.56
CA ARG A 300 34.57 7.12 -2.20
C ARG A 300 34.68 8.19 -1.12
N SER A 301 34.12 9.37 -1.39
CA SER A 301 34.22 10.52 -0.51
C SER A 301 33.44 10.26 0.78
N ARG A 302 33.97 10.78 1.89
CA ARG A 302 33.25 10.84 3.18
C ARG A 302 32.42 12.12 3.32
N ASP A 303 32.47 12.99 2.31
CA ASP A 303 31.69 14.22 2.27
C ASP A 303 30.20 13.89 2.19
N VAL A 304 29.47 14.30 3.21
CA VAL A 304 28.04 14.05 3.36
C VAL A 304 27.18 15.17 2.76
N ASP A 305 27.80 16.28 2.34
CA ASP A 305 27.09 17.45 1.85
C ASP A 305 26.79 17.38 0.35
N PHE A 306 25.66 17.98 -0.03
CA PHE A 306 25.21 18.10 -1.43
C PHE A 306 25.58 19.46 -2.02
N ASP A 307 26.04 20.39 -1.20
CA ASP A 307 26.51 21.69 -1.63
C ASP A 307 28.03 21.66 -1.70
N LYS A 308 28.60 21.84 -2.90
CA LYS A 308 30.03 22.14 -3.03
C LYS A 308 30.22 23.58 -2.55
N GLU A 309 30.78 23.79 -1.36
CA GLU A 309 31.48 25.06 -1.15
C GLU A 309 32.60 25.10 -2.19
N GLN A 310 32.48 26.04 -3.14
CA GLN A 310 33.62 26.49 -3.93
C GLN A 310 34.64 27.10 -2.98
N ALA A 311 35.47 26.26 -2.35
CA ALA A 311 36.71 26.71 -1.75
C ALA A 311 37.68 27.04 -2.88
N LEU A 312 37.52 28.23 -3.44
CA LEU A 312 38.50 28.86 -4.31
C LEU A 312 39.65 29.34 -3.39
N HIS A 313 40.78 28.64 -3.45
CA HIS A 313 42.08 29.17 -3.04
C HIS A 313 43.04 29.01 -4.22
#